data_AF-A0A353HVI1-F1
#
_entry.id   AF-A0A353HVI1-F1
#
_cell.length_a   1.000
_cell.length_b   1.000
_cell.length_c   1.000
_cell.angle_alpha   90.00
_cell.angle_beta   90.00
_cell.angle_gamma   90.00
#
_symmetry.space_group_name_H-M   'P 1'
#
loop_
_entity.id
_entity.type
_entity.pdbx_description
1 polymer ?
#
loop_
_entity_poly.entity_id
_entity_poly.type
_entity_poly.pdbx_seq_one_letter_code
_entity_poly.pdbx_strand_id
1 'polypeptide(L)'
;MRSADYIQQPRKPRKIVVAGDNDTPALLAQEASDADVLVHEATYTEAILEKVGPAPMHSSAKRVADFAHAVQLPNLVLTHF
;
A
#
# COMPACT_ATOMS: atom_id res chain seq x y z
N MET A 1 0.68 -22.91 -40.52
CA MET A 1 1.32 -22.43 -39.27
C MET A 1 0.56 -21.19 -38.81
N ARG A 2 0.32 -21.02 -37.51
CA ARG A 2 -0.45 -19.88 -36.96
C ARG A 2 0.49 -18.97 -36.19
N SER A 3 0.24 -17.66 -36.21
CA SER A 3 1.02 -16.68 -35.45
C SER A 3 1.12 -17.01 -33.96
N ALA A 4 0.07 -17.60 -33.40
CA ALA A 4 0.00 -18.06 -32.00
C ALA A 4 1.08 -19.07 -31.62
N ASP A 5 1.64 -19.82 -32.59
CA ASP A 5 2.66 -20.84 -32.33
C ASP A 5 4.07 -20.21 -32.09
N TYR A 6 4.22 -18.90 -32.28
CA TYR A 6 5.51 -18.17 -32.22
C TYR A 6 5.52 -17.01 -31.21
N ILE A 7 4.51 -16.91 -30.34
CA ILE A 7 4.43 -15.89 -29.30
C ILE A 7 4.52 -16.52 -27.91
N GLN A 8 5.28 -15.87 -27.04
CA GLN A 8 5.34 -16.22 -25.62
C GLN A 8 4.09 -15.71 -24.90
N GLN A 9 3.76 -16.33 -23.76
CA GLN A 9 2.70 -15.82 -22.90
C GLN A 9 2.99 -14.37 -22.48
N PRO A 10 2.00 -13.47 -22.51
CA PRO A 10 2.16 -12.11 -22.03
C PRO A 10 2.57 -12.10 -20.56
N ARG A 11 3.44 -11.15 -20.19
CA ARG A 11 3.79 -10.94 -18.78
C ARG A 11 2.58 -10.42 -18.01
N LYS A 12 2.39 -10.89 -16.78
CA LYS A 12 1.39 -10.34 -15.86
C LYS A 12 1.66 -8.84 -15.66
N PRO A 13 0.66 -7.95 -15.80
CA PRO A 13 0.83 -6.53 -15.49
C PRO A 13 1.11 -6.36 -14.00
N ARG A 14 1.84 -5.30 -13.66
CA ARG A 14 2.16 -4.94 -12.27
C ARG A 14 1.37 -3.71 -11.85
N LYS A 15 0.87 -3.70 -10.61
CA LYS A 15 0.14 -2.57 -10.01
C LYS A 15 0.87 -2.08 -8.77
N ILE A 16 1.14 -0.78 -8.72
CA ILE A 16 1.76 -0.10 -7.58
C ILE A 16 0.83 1.03 -7.15
N VAL A 17 0.54 1.11 -5.85
CA VAL A 17 -0.22 2.21 -5.25
C VAL A 17 0.76 3.11 -4.50
N VAL A 18 0.74 4.42 -4.80
CA VAL A 18 1.50 5.45 -4.08
C VAL A 18 0.49 6.33 -3.35
N ALA A 19 0.41 6.16 -2.03
CA ALA A 19 -0.69 6.69 -1.22
C ALA A 19 -0.58 8.19 -0.90
N GLY A 20 0.66 8.72 -0.82
CA GLY A 20 0.89 10.06 -0.27
C GLY A 20 0.51 10.16 1.21
N ASP A 21 0.25 11.38 1.67
CA ASP A 21 -0.14 11.68 3.05
C ASP A 21 -1.62 11.34 3.29
N ASN A 22 -1.87 10.42 4.23
CA ASN A 22 -3.23 10.11 4.68
C ASN A 22 -3.24 9.40 6.05
N ASP A 23 -4.30 9.61 6.83
CA ASP A 23 -4.53 9.00 8.14
C ASP A 23 -5.47 7.77 8.13
N THR A 24 -6.05 7.47 6.96
CA THR A 24 -7.10 6.46 6.82
C THR A 24 -6.75 5.45 5.71
N PRO A 25 -5.79 4.52 5.95
CA PRO A 25 -5.34 3.57 4.93
C PRO A 25 -6.46 2.70 4.35
N ALA A 26 -7.53 2.45 5.13
CA ALA A 26 -8.66 1.64 4.71
C ALA A 26 -9.39 2.16 3.46
N LEU A 27 -9.31 3.47 3.16
CA LEU A 27 -9.88 4.03 1.93
C LEU A 27 -9.18 3.50 0.66
N LEU A 28 -7.97 2.96 0.80
CA LEU A 28 -7.20 2.38 -0.29
C LEU A 28 -7.54 0.90 -0.55
N ALA A 29 -8.42 0.28 0.25
CA ALA A 29 -8.64 -1.17 0.21
C ALA A 29 -9.00 -1.72 -1.17
N GLN A 30 -9.87 -1.02 -1.91
CA GLN A 30 -10.26 -1.42 -3.27
C GLN A 30 -9.04 -1.43 -4.20
N GLU A 31 -8.25 -0.36 -4.19
CA GLU A 31 -7.08 -0.23 -5.07
C GLU A 31 -5.88 -1.07 -4.63
N ALA A 32 -5.77 -1.37 -3.34
CA ALA A 32 -4.71 -2.19 -2.79
C ALA A 32 -4.94 -3.70 -2.99
N SER A 33 -6.19 -4.13 -3.19
CA SER A 33 -6.58 -5.54 -3.22
C SER A 33 -5.88 -6.38 -4.30
N ASP A 34 -5.52 -5.78 -5.43
CA ASP A 34 -4.81 -6.41 -6.55
C ASP A 34 -3.43 -5.78 -6.80
N ALA A 35 -2.94 -4.97 -5.86
CA ALA A 35 -1.64 -4.31 -5.97
C ALA A 35 -0.49 -5.26 -5.61
N ASP A 36 0.62 -5.14 -6.34
CA ASP A 36 1.86 -5.85 -6.01
C ASP A 36 2.69 -5.09 -4.96
N VAL A 37 2.52 -3.77 -4.86
CA VAL A 37 3.23 -2.91 -3.90
C VAL A 37 2.33 -1.76 -3.45
N LEU A 38 2.32 -1.51 -2.15
CA LEU A 38 1.83 -0.26 -1.57
C LEU A 38 3.00 0.57 -1.03
N VAL A 39 3.12 1.81 -1.48
CA VAL A 39 4.01 2.83 -0.90
C VAL A 39 3.16 3.79 -0.08
N HIS A 40 3.42 3.87 1.22
CA HIS A 40 2.60 4.65 2.14
C HIS A 40 3.45 5.38 3.17
N GLU A 41 3.01 6.58 3.56
CA GLU A 41 3.62 7.33 4.65
C GLU A 41 3.47 6.61 6.00
N ALA A 42 4.44 6.80 6.89
CA ALA A 42 4.39 6.30 8.26
C ALA A 42 5.08 7.28 9.21
N THR A 43 4.61 8.54 9.19
CA THR A 43 5.18 9.70 9.89
C THR A 43 5.39 9.47 11.38
N TYR A 44 4.54 8.65 12.00
CA TYR A 44 4.60 8.43 13.44
C TYR A 44 4.82 6.96 13.84
N THR A 45 5.36 6.80 15.04
CA THR A 45 5.12 5.59 15.83
C THR A 45 3.71 5.65 16.43
N GLU A 46 3.09 4.50 16.70
CA GLU A 46 1.73 4.50 17.29
C GLU A 46 1.68 5.28 18.62
N ALA A 47 2.68 5.09 19.47
CA ALA A 47 2.77 5.77 20.78
C ALA A 47 2.89 7.30 20.67
N ILE A 48 3.40 7.83 19.56
CA ILE A 48 3.44 9.27 19.29
C ILE A 48 2.10 9.73 18.72
N LEU A 49 1.55 8.99 17.76
CA LEU A 49 0.25 9.32 17.15
C LEU A 49 -0.87 9.37 18.21
N GLU A 50 -0.87 8.43 19.16
CA GLU A 50 -1.81 8.41 20.29
C GLU A 50 -1.72 9.67 21.18
N LYS A 51 -0.53 10.28 21.29
CA LYS A 51 -0.31 11.51 22.08
C LYS A 51 -0.66 12.77 21.31
N VAL A 52 -0.31 12.81 20.02
CA VAL A 52 -0.56 13.98 19.16
C VAL A 52 -2.04 14.08 18.79
N GLY A 53 -2.74 12.94 18.72
CA GLY A 53 -4.14 12.88 18.34
C GLY A 53 -4.34 12.99 16.82
N PRO A 54 -5.60 13.06 16.34
CA PRO A 54 -5.92 12.93 14.92
C PRO A 54 -5.63 14.20 14.08
N ALA A 55 -5.31 15.34 14.71
CA ALA A 55 -5.16 16.62 14.02
C ALA A 55 -4.12 16.66 12.89
N PRO A 56 -2.95 15.97 12.97
CA PRO A 56 -1.97 15.99 11.88
C PRO A 56 -2.40 15.26 10.62
N MET A 57 -3.47 14.45 10.67
CA MET A 57 -3.95 13.64 9.54
C MET A 57 -2.84 12.78 8.88
N HIS A 58 -1.98 12.20 9.73
CA HIS A 58 -0.95 11.24 9.34
C HIS A 58 -1.11 9.87 9.99
N SER A 59 -0.47 8.87 9.40
CA SER A 59 -0.49 7.48 9.80
C SER A 59 0.70 7.07 10.66
N SER A 60 0.52 5.95 11.38
CA SER A 60 1.62 5.26 12.04
C SER A 60 2.07 4.04 11.24
N ALA A 61 3.34 3.65 11.41
CA ALA A 61 3.86 2.41 10.83
C ALA A 61 3.01 1.18 11.21
N LYS A 62 2.48 1.14 12.45
CA LYS A 62 1.62 0.06 12.93
C LYS A 62 0.30 0.01 12.15
N ARG A 63 -0.41 1.13 12.03
CA ARG A 63 -1.73 1.17 11.36
C ARG A 63 -1.62 0.79 9.89
N VAL A 64 -0.58 1.26 9.22
CA VAL A 64 -0.32 0.93 7.81
C VAL A 64 0.02 -0.55 7.64
N ALA A 65 0.85 -1.11 8.53
CA ALA A 65 1.19 -2.53 8.49
C ALA A 65 -0.03 -3.43 8.76
N ASP A 66 -0.87 -3.06 9.75
CA ASP A 66 -2.10 -3.78 10.06
C ASP A 66 -3.07 -3.77 8.86
N PHE A 67 -3.21 -2.61 8.19
CA PHE A 67 -3.98 -2.50 6.95
C PHE A 67 -3.41 -3.38 5.84
N ALA A 68 -2.10 -3.29 5.57
CA ALA A 68 -1.46 -4.06 4.51
C ALA A 68 -1.58 -5.57 4.73
N HIS A 69 -1.48 -6.01 6.00
CA HIS A 69 -1.74 -7.39 6.37
C HIS A 69 -3.19 -7.80 6.10
N ALA A 70 -4.17 -6.96 6.47
CA ALA A 70 -5.59 -7.24 6.28
C ALA A 70 -5.99 -7.39 4.80
N VAL A 71 -5.37 -6.62 3.90
CA VAL A 71 -5.60 -6.73 2.44
C VAL A 71 -4.65 -7.71 1.75
N GLN A 72 -3.80 -8.43 2.50
CA GLN A 72 -2.85 -9.42 1.99
C GLN A 72 -1.88 -8.87 0.94
N LEU A 73 -1.44 -7.62 1.13
CA LEU A 73 -0.48 -6.98 0.23
C LEU A 73 0.86 -7.76 0.22
N PRO A 74 1.39 -8.12 -0.95
CA PRO A 74 2.62 -8.90 -1.03
C PRO A 74 3.87 -8.07 -0.67
N ASN A 75 3.83 -6.75 -0.89
CA ASN A 75 4.92 -5.84 -0.54
C ASN A 75 4.39 -4.52 0.02
N LEU A 76 5.00 -4.05 1.11
CA LEU A 76 4.74 -2.76 1.73
C LEU A 76 6.04 -1.96 1.83
N VAL A 77 6.01 -0.71 1.37
CA VAL A 77 7.11 0.25 1.51
C VAL A 77 6.64 1.42 2.36
N LEU A 78 7.25 1.58 3.53
CA LEU A 78 7.01 2.70 4.42
C LEU A 78 7.99 3.83 4.11
N THR A 79 7.48 5.06 4.06
CA THR A 79 8.25 6.28 3.76
C THR A 79 7.76 7.45 4.61
N HIS A 80 8.34 8.65 4.43
CA HIS A 80 7.89 9.89 5.07
C HIS A 80 7.85 9.77 6.61
N PHE A 81 9.01 9.42 7.21
CA PHE A 81 9.20 9.32 8.66
C PHE A 81 9.55 10.67 9.30
#